data_AF-A0A4Y3L371-F1
#
_entry.id   AF-A0A4Y3L371-F1
#
_cell.length_a   1.000
_cell.length_b   1.000
_cell.length_c   1.000
_cell.angle_alpha   90.00
_cell.angle_beta   90.00
_cell.angle_gamma   90.00
#
_symmetry.space_group_name_H-M   'P 1'
#
loop_
_entity.id
_entity.type
_entity.pdbx_description
1 polymer ?
#
loop_
_entity_poly.entity_id
_entity_poly.type
_entity_poly.pdbx_seq_one_letter_code
_entity_poly.pdbx_strand_id
1 'polypeptide(L)'
;MPDRTRRGAGRREPAPPPVAVVTDSTASLPAHELERWGIVVVPLEVVLGGERLHEGRDLDPAALTAALGAGQRVTTSQPSPAAFADAYARAAAGGAREIVSVHLSGDLSGTVRGAQLAALAAPLPVHVVDSRSVAMGLGFAVLSAARLARGGVPLDAPDPAPPVAGTRTWHSALGRRRDRAPAPVVAEPAPLPHGAAVAERARQVAADAHAWFLVDSLDHLRRGGRLSATAAALGTVLGLRPILAMRAGRIEVAEKVRTRRAARERLEALVVADVQRRGHARVAVHHLGQPDLGAEVADSLRSRLAESVCAVEVCEVSAVLGAHAGPGVLALVVADADAPPAV
;
A
#
# COMPACT_ATOMS: atom_id res chain seq x y z
N MET A 1 -11.54 5.47 -57.31
CA MET A 1 -10.47 4.91 -56.45
C MET A 1 -10.27 5.87 -55.29
N PRO A 2 -10.95 5.69 -54.13
CA PRO A 2 -10.80 6.62 -53.02
C PRO A 2 -9.62 6.23 -52.11
N ASP A 3 -9.02 7.29 -51.62
CA ASP A 3 -7.88 7.45 -50.74
C ASP A 3 -7.95 6.58 -49.46
N ARG A 4 -6.95 5.70 -49.30
CA ARG A 4 -6.68 4.97 -48.06
C ARG A 4 -5.60 5.73 -47.30
N THR A 5 -5.94 6.26 -46.14
CA THR A 5 -5.23 6.12 -44.84
C THR A 5 -5.30 7.38 -43.96
N ARG A 6 -6.46 7.61 -43.34
CA ARG A 6 -6.47 8.18 -41.98
C ARG A 6 -6.24 7.04 -40.98
N ARG A 7 -4.97 6.74 -40.66
CA ARG A 7 -4.66 5.99 -39.44
C ARG A 7 -4.76 6.97 -38.28
N GLY A 8 -5.74 6.76 -37.41
CA GLY A 8 -5.83 7.47 -36.14
C GLY A 8 -4.52 7.29 -35.36
N ALA A 9 -4.04 8.37 -34.76
CA ALA A 9 -2.96 8.32 -33.80
C ALA A 9 -3.42 7.50 -32.58
N GLY A 10 -3.26 6.18 -32.65
CA GLY A 10 -3.36 5.31 -31.48
C GLY A 10 -2.34 5.81 -30.48
N ARG A 11 -2.81 6.20 -29.29
CA ARG A 11 -1.94 6.52 -28.16
C ARG A 11 -1.01 5.32 -27.97
N ARG A 12 0.29 5.50 -28.16
CA ARG A 12 1.27 4.48 -27.76
C ARG A 12 1.11 4.31 -26.26
N GLU A 13 0.78 3.10 -25.82
CA GLU A 13 0.84 2.74 -24.43
C GLU A 13 2.27 3.01 -23.94
N PRO A 14 2.44 3.70 -22.79
CA PRO A 14 3.78 4.05 -22.31
C PRO A 14 4.59 2.75 -22.14
N ALA A 15 5.87 2.79 -22.55
CA ALA A 15 6.76 1.66 -22.39
C ALA A 15 6.83 1.30 -20.88
N PRO A 16 6.79 0.00 -20.53
CA PRO A 16 6.83 -0.43 -19.14
C PRO A 16 8.14 0.05 -18.48
N PRO A 17 8.12 0.37 -17.17
CA PRO A 17 9.32 0.80 -16.47
C PRO A 17 10.38 -0.31 -16.51
N PRO A 18 11.68 0.04 -16.57
CA PRO A 18 12.77 -0.94 -16.59
C PRO A 18 12.81 -1.76 -15.30
N VAL A 19 12.25 -1.24 -14.20
CA VAL A 19 12.12 -1.93 -12.91
C VAL A 19 10.65 -2.23 -12.65
N ALA A 20 10.29 -3.50 -12.54
CA ALA A 20 8.96 -3.91 -12.08
C ALA A 20 8.92 -3.95 -10.55
N VAL A 21 7.79 -3.54 -9.96
CA VAL A 21 7.57 -3.62 -8.51
C VAL A 21 6.56 -4.73 -8.22
N VAL A 22 6.99 -5.67 -7.38
CA VAL A 22 6.17 -6.78 -6.88
C VAL A 22 5.98 -6.61 -5.38
N THR A 23 4.79 -6.92 -4.90
CA THR A 23 4.47 -6.98 -3.47
C THR A 23 3.61 -8.20 -3.17
N ASP A 24 3.26 -8.37 -1.90
CA ASP A 24 2.23 -9.31 -1.47
C ASP A 24 0.94 -8.58 -1.09
N SER A 25 -0.16 -9.33 -1.02
CA SER A 25 -1.51 -8.77 -0.85
C SER A 25 -1.74 -8.07 0.50
N THR A 26 -0.86 -8.27 1.49
CA THR A 26 -0.98 -7.60 2.79
C THR A 26 -0.61 -6.12 2.75
N ALA A 27 -0.05 -5.63 1.64
CA ALA A 27 0.20 -4.21 1.39
C ALA A 27 -1.09 -3.36 1.46
N SER A 28 -2.27 -3.99 1.31
CA SER A 28 -3.59 -3.36 1.43
C SER A 28 -3.73 -2.10 0.55
N LEU A 29 -3.08 -2.13 -0.61
CA LEU A 29 -3.10 -1.05 -1.59
C LEU A 29 -4.47 -0.96 -2.28
N PRO A 30 -5.04 0.23 -2.46
CA PRO A 30 -6.22 0.43 -3.29
C PRO A 30 -5.98 -0.03 -4.73
N ALA A 31 -7.00 -0.64 -5.37
CA ALA A 31 -6.89 -1.16 -6.73
C ALA A 31 -6.45 -0.10 -7.76
N HIS A 32 -6.93 1.14 -7.61
CA HIS A 32 -6.58 2.24 -8.51
C HIS A 32 -5.08 2.58 -8.45
N GLU A 33 -4.43 2.49 -7.29
CA GLU A 33 -2.98 2.71 -7.18
C GLU A 33 -2.20 1.54 -7.79
N LEU A 34 -2.67 0.30 -7.62
CA LEU A 34 -2.06 -0.89 -8.25
C LEU A 34 -2.05 -0.77 -9.77
N GLU A 35 -3.20 -0.41 -10.37
CA GLU A 35 -3.34 -0.18 -11.80
C GLU A 35 -2.52 1.02 -12.27
N ARG A 36 -2.65 2.16 -11.57
CA ARG A 36 -1.94 3.40 -11.90
C ARG A 36 -0.44 3.18 -11.98
N TRP A 37 0.14 2.44 -11.02
CA TRP A 37 1.59 2.25 -10.92
C TRP A 37 2.07 0.90 -11.48
N GLY A 38 1.18 0.04 -11.96
CA GLY A 38 1.53 -1.26 -12.54
C GLY A 38 2.22 -2.18 -11.52
N ILE A 39 1.74 -2.15 -10.28
CA ILE A 39 2.29 -2.95 -9.18
C ILE A 39 1.74 -4.38 -9.28
N VAL A 40 2.63 -5.36 -9.24
CA VAL A 40 2.24 -6.78 -9.26
C VAL A 40 2.03 -7.27 -7.83
N VAL A 41 0.86 -7.86 -7.56
CA VAL A 41 0.55 -8.44 -6.25
C VAL A 41 0.60 -9.97 -6.33
N VAL A 42 1.33 -10.59 -5.41
CA VAL A 42 1.29 -12.03 -5.17
C VAL A 42 0.33 -12.29 -4.00
N PRO A 43 -0.84 -12.91 -4.24
CA PRO A 43 -1.83 -13.08 -3.20
C PRO A 43 -1.38 -14.11 -2.16
N LEU A 44 -1.64 -13.80 -0.90
CA LEU A 44 -1.65 -14.79 0.18
C LEU A 44 -2.97 -15.56 0.17
N GLU A 45 -3.01 -16.70 0.87
CA GLU A 45 -4.24 -17.47 1.00
C GLU A 45 -4.81 -17.38 2.41
N VAL A 46 -6.14 -17.40 2.46
CA VAL A 46 -6.92 -17.59 3.68
C VAL A 46 -7.52 -18.98 3.64
N VAL A 47 -7.36 -19.73 4.73
CA VAL A 47 -7.97 -21.05 4.89
C VAL A 47 -9.23 -20.92 5.73
N LEU A 48 -10.38 -21.13 5.09
CA LEU A 48 -11.70 -21.02 5.67
C LEU A 48 -12.46 -22.34 5.49
N GLY A 49 -12.93 -22.96 6.58
CA GLY A 49 -13.67 -24.23 6.48
C GLY A 49 -12.88 -25.40 5.87
N GLY A 50 -11.55 -25.29 5.79
CA GLY A 50 -10.67 -26.26 5.11
C GLY A 50 -10.38 -25.93 3.64
N GLU A 51 -11.06 -24.95 3.06
CA GLU A 51 -10.81 -24.46 1.71
C GLU A 51 -9.74 -23.36 1.72
N ARG A 52 -8.85 -23.37 0.71
CA ARG A 52 -7.81 -22.35 0.52
C ARG A 52 -8.30 -21.35 -0.52
N LEU A 53 -8.38 -20.09 -0.13
CA LEU A 53 -8.92 -19.00 -0.95
C LEU A 53 -7.83 -17.94 -1.13
N HIS A 54 -7.58 -17.50 -2.36
CA HIS A 54 -6.64 -16.41 -2.62
C HIS A 54 -7.29 -15.06 -2.25
N GLU A 55 -6.58 -14.28 -1.46
CA GLU A 55 -7.01 -12.94 -1.10
C GLU A 55 -7.15 -12.04 -2.32
N GLY A 56 -8.22 -11.24 -2.36
CA GLY A 56 -8.49 -10.29 -3.45
C GLY A 56 -8.97 -10.94 -4.74
N ARG A 57 -9.09 -12.27 -4.78
CA ARG A 57 -9.62 -13.03 -5.91
C ARG A 57 -10.78 -13.94 -5.53
N ASP A 58 -10.54 -14.80 -4.54
CA ASP A 58 -11.51 -15.83 -4.10
C ASP A 58 -12.18 -15.44 -2.77
N LEU A 59 -11.58 -14.51 -2.03
CA LEU A 59 -12.09 -14.00 -0.75
C LEU A 59 -11.94 -12.48 -0.66
N ASP A 60 -13.05 -11.81 -0.37
CA ASP A 60 -13.08 -10.40 0.00
C ASP A 60 -13.13 -10.21 1.53
N PRO A 61 -12.81 -9.01 2.05
CA PRO A 61 -12.83 -8.74 3.48
C PRO A 61 -14.22 -8.86 4.13
N ALA A 62 -15.31 -8.67 3.38
CA ALA A 62 -16.68 -8.80 3.89
C ALA A 62 -17.02 -10.27 4.20
N ALA A 63 -16.68 -11.19 3.30
CA ALA A 63 -16.81 -12.63 3.48
C ALA A 63 -15.97 -13.12 4.66
N LEU A 64 -14.75 -12.60 4.83
CA LEU A 64 -13.95 -12.86 6.03
C LEU A 64 -14.67 -12.37 7.29
N THR A 65 -15.18 -11.14 7.28
CA THR A 65 -15.85 -10.55 8.44
C THR A 65 -17.07 -11.39 8.85
N ALA A 66 -17.86 -11.84 7.88
CA ALA A 66 -18.99 -12.73 8.11
C ALA A 66 -18.54 -14.07 8.73
N ALA A 67 -17.47 -14.67 8.20
CA ALA A 67 -16.92 -15.92 8.71
C ALA A 67 -16.40 -15.80 10.17
N LEU A 68 -15.66 -14.72 10.47
CA LEU A 68 -15.18 -14.42 11.82
C LEU A 68 -16.36 -14.16 12.78
N GLY A 69 -17.38 -13.43 12.33
CA GLY A 69 -18.60 -13.17 13.10
C GLY A 69 -19.39 -14.45 13.41
N ALA A 70 -19.37 -15.42 12.49
CA ALA A 70 -19.93 -16.75 12.70
C ALA A 70 -19.04 -17.68 13.55
N GLY A 71 -17.89 -17.21 14.03
CA GLY A 71 -16.96 -17.99 14.84
C GLY A 71 -16.22 -19.09 14.08
N GLN A 72 -16.19 -19.03 12.74
CA GLN A 72 -15.47 -20.02 11.94
C GLN A 72 -13.97 -19.94 12.19
N ARG A 73 -13.29 -21.09 12.14
CA ARG A 73 -11.84 -21.13 12.26
C ARG A 73 -11.22 -20.61 10.97
N VAL A 74 -10.50 -19.49 11.09
CA VAL A 74 -9.73 -18.89 9.99
C VAL A 74 -8.25 -19.05 10.28
N THR A 75 -7.50 -19.50 9.27
CA THR A 75 -6.03 -19.43 9.29
C THR A 75 -5.53 -18.85 7.97
N THR A 76 -4.24 -18.57 7.86
CA THR A 76 -3.65 -18.00 6.65
C THR A 76 -2.40 -18.78 6.28
N SER A 77 -2.07 -18.77 4.99
CA SER A 77 -0.83 -19.31 4.46
C SER A 77 -0.07 -18.21 3.70
N GLN A 78 1.25 -18.31 3.71
CA GLN A 78 2.10 -17.49 2.86
C GLN A 78 2.00 -17.97 1.40
N PRO A 79 2.35 -17.13 0.41
CA PRO A 79 2.41 -17.57 -0.97
C PRO A 79 3.55 -18.58 -1.14
N SER A 80 3.39 -19.49 -2.09
CA SER A 80 4.45 -20.43 -2.44
C SER A 80 5.60 -19.71 -3.18
N PRO A 81 6.85 -20.20 -3.08
CA PRO A 81 7.94 -19.71 -3.93
C PRO A 81 7.61 -19.79 -5.43
N ALA A 82 6.83 -20.80 -5.86
CA ALA A 82 6.38 -20.92 -7.24
C ALA A 82 5.48 -19.74 -7.67
N ALA A 83 4.58 -19.28 -6.80
CA ALA A 83 3.74 -18.11 -7.10
C ALA A 83 4.55 -16.83 -7.31
N PHE A 84 5.64 -16.65 -6.54
CA PHE A 84 6.60 -15.57 -6.77
C PHE A 84 7.38 -15.75 -8.07
N ALA A 85 7.88 -16.95 -8.35
CA ALA A 85 8.61 -17.25 -9.59
C ALA A 85 7.75 -16.96 -10.83
N ASP A 86 6.47 -17.32 -10.80
CA ASP A 86 5.51 -17.02 -11.87
C ASP A 86 5.30 -15.51 -12.04
N ALA A 87 5.23 -14.75 -10.93
CA ALA A 87 5.14 -13.29 -10.98
C ALA A 87 6.40 -12.67 -11.61
N TYR A 88 7.58 -13.18 -11.26
CA TYR A 88 8.85 -12.71 -11.80
C TYR A 88 9.01 -13.03 -13.30
N ALA A 89 8.61 -14.23 -13.71
CA ALA A 89 8.59 -14.61 -15.12
C ALA A 89 7.63 -13.73 -15.93
N ARG A 90 6.43 -13.43 -15.40
CA ARG A 90 5.49 -12.51 -16.05
C ARG A 90 6.04 -11.09 -16.17
N ALA A 91 6.68 -10.56 -15.12
CA ALA A 91 7.31 -9.25 -15.17
C ALA A 91 8.42 -9.19 -16.24
N ALA A 92 9.23 -10.24 -16.33
CA ALA A 92 10.27 -10.36 -17.35
C ALA A 92 9.70 -10.43 -18.77
N ALA A 93 8.66 -11.25 -18.99
CA ALA A 93 7.96 -11.32 -20.26
C ALA A 93 7.29 -9.99 -20.65
N GLY A 94 6.89 -9.20 -19.66
CA GLY A 94 6.39 -7.84 -19.82
C GLY A 94 7.45 -6.79 -20.15
N GLY A 95 8.73 -7.16 -20.26
CA GLY A 95 9.83 -6.28 -20.68
C GLY A 95 10.58 -5.59 -19.53
N ALA A 96 10.32 -5.97 -18.27
CA ALA A 96 11.15 -5.53 -17.14
C ALA A 96 12.61 -5.99 -17.34
N ARG A 97 13.55 -5.25 -16.74
CA ARG A 97 14.99 -5.59 -16.73
C ARG A 97 15.49 -5.95 -15.34
N GLU A 98 14.83 -5.42 -14.31
CA GLU A 98 15.04 -5.74 -12.90
C GLU A 98 13.68 -5.81 -12.19
N ILE A 99 13.65 -6.47 -11.04
CA ILE A 99 12.47 -6.55 -10.18
C ILE A 99 12.83 -6.07 -8.77
N VAL A 100 11.98 -5.25 -8.17
CA VAL A 100 12.00 -4.97 -6.74
C VAL A 100 10.79 -5.61 -6.10
N SER A 101 11.03 -6.55 -5.18
CA SER A 101 9.99 -7.38 -4.56
C SER A 101 9.90 -7.05 -3.06
N VAL A 102 8.94 -6.23 -2.67
CA VAL A 102 8.80 -5.68 -1.31
C VAL A 102 7.70 -6.41 -0.57
N HIS A 103 7.99 -6.97 0.61
CA HIS A 103 7.06 -7.85 1.31
C HIS A 103 6.87 -7.49 2.77
N LEU A 104 5.80 -8.02 3.34
CA LEU A 104 5.55 -7.90 4.77
C LEU A 104 6.69 -8.45 5.62
N SER A 105 6.71 -7.99 6.87
CA SER A 105 7.71 -8.35 7.86
C SER A 105 8.02 -9.84 7.91
N GLY A 106 9.30 -10.18 7.76
CA GLY A 106 9.81 -11.54 7.95
C GLY A 106 9.64 -12.08 9.38
N ASP A 107 9.46 -11.19 10.37
CA ASP A 107 9.17 -11.58 11.76
C ASP A 107 7.71 -12.07 11.95
N LEU A 108 6.82 -11.82 10.97
CA LEU A 108 5.39 -12.20 11.05
C LEU A 108 5.02 -13.36 10.11
N SER A 109 5.75 -13.50 9.00
CA SER A 109 5.48 -14.46 7.94
C SER A 109 6.75 -14.89 7.22
N GLY A 110 6.78 -16.11 6.70
CA GLY A 110 7.84 -16.59 5.80
C GLY A 110 7.71 -16.10 4.36
N THR A 111 6.79 -15.18 4.05
CA THR A 111 6.54 -14.64 2.70
C THR A 111 7.81 -14.07 2.05
N VAL A 112 8.55 -13.20 2.76
CA VAL A 112 9.79 -12.62 2.21
C VAL A 112 10.86 -13.69 1.92
N ARG A 113 10.91 -14.75 2.75
CA ARG A 113 11.77 -15.91 2.50
C ARG A 113 11.33 -16.69 1.26
N GLY A 114 10.02 -16.82 1.04
CA GLY A 114 9.46 -17.42 -0.17
C GLY A 114 9.87 -16.65 -1.43
N ALA A 115 9.80 -15.32 -1.40
CA ALA A 115 10.26 -14.43 -2.45
C ALA A 115 11.78 -14.55 -2.70
N GLN A 116 12.59 -14.60 -1.64
CA GLN A 116 14.05 -14.82 -1.74
C GLN A 116 14.39 -16.16 -2.41
N LEU A 117 13.67 -17.23 -2.08
CA LEU A 117 13.87 -18.53 -2.72
C LEU A 117 13.53 -18.48 -4.22
N ALA A 118 12.43 -17.80 -4.58
CA ALA A 118 12.03 -17.61 -5.97
C ALA A 118 13.04 -16.76 -6.76
N ALA A 119 13.64 -15.75 -6.13
CA ALA A 119 14.63 -14.87 -6.74
C ALA A 119 15.89 -15.62 -7.23
N LEU A 120 16.27 -16.73 -6.59
CA LEU A 120 17.45 -17.53 -6.98
C LEU A 120 17.33 -18.14 -8.38
N ALA A 121 16.10 -18.39 -8.85
CA ALA A 121 15.81 -18.99 -10.15
C ALA A 121 15.16 -17.99 -11.12
N ALA A 122 15.08 -16.70 -10.75
CA ALA A 122 14.42 -15.69 -11.55
C ALA A 122 15.21 -15.40 -12.84
N PRO A 123 14.52 -15.10 -13.96
CA PRO A 123 15.17 -14.81 -15.24
C PRO A 123 15.83 -13.42 -15.29
N LEU A 124 15.63 -12.59 -14.27
CA LEU A 124 16.14 -11.23 -14.14
C LEU A 124 16.64 -10.99 -12.71
N PRO A 125 17.52 -9.98 -12.48
CA PRO A 125 17.87 -9.54 -11.14
C PRO A 125 16.63 -9.18 -10.31
N VAL A 126 16.50 -9.76 -9.12
CA VAL A 126 15.42 -9.48 -8.17
C VAL A 126 16.01 -8.96 -6.86
N HIS A 127 15.61 -7.75 -6.48
CA HIS A 127 15.94 -7.13 -5.20
C HIS A 127 14.80 -7.37 -4.23
N VAL A 128 14.93 -8.39 -3.37
CA VAL A 128 13.91 -8.69 -2.36
C VAL A 128 14.10 -7.79 -1.13
N VAL A 129 13.02 -7.16 -0.68
CA VAL A 129 12.98 -6.24 0.46
C VAL A 129 12.04 -6.78 1.53
N ASP A 130 12.58 -7.02 2.72
CA ASP A 130 11.78 -7.15 3.95
C ASP A 130 11.42 -5.74 4.43
N SER A 131 10.14 -5.37 4.34
CA SER A 131 9.68 -4.04 4.79
C SER A 131 9.72 -3.88 6.31
N ARG A 132 9.76 -4.99 7.07
CA ARG A 132 9.53 -4.97 8.52
C ARG A 132 8.21 -4.28 8.90
N SER A 133 7.23 -4.29 8.01
CA SER A 133 5.93 -3.66 8.16
C SER A 133 4.81 -4.51 7.52
N VAL A 134 3.57 -4.01 7.56
CA VAL A 134 2.35 -4.60 6.95
C VAL A 134 1.40 -3.46 6.56
N ALA A 135 0.27 -3.78 5.91
CA ALA A 135 -0.78 -2.82 5.55
C ALA A 135 -0.17 -1.65 4.75
N MET A 136 -0.72 -0.43 4.85
CA MET A 136 -0.14 0.72 4.17
C MET A 136 1.25 1.12 4.69
N GLY A 137 1.77 0.53 5.78
CA GLY A 137 3.18 0.69 6.13
C GLY A 137 4.09 0.02 5.09
N LEU A 138 3.68 -1.16 4.61
CA LEU A 138 4.24 -1.80 3.42
C LEU A 138 3.77 -1.08 2.14
N GLY A 139 2.49 -0.71 2.05
CA GLY A 139 1.89 -0.06 0.89
C GLY A 139 2.61 1.23 0.50
N PHE A 140 2.90 2.15 1.44
CA PHE A 140 3.64 3.38 1.16
C PHE A 140 5.05 3.11 0.65
N ALA A 141 5.73 2.08 1.15
CA ALA A 141 7.04 1.67 0.65
C ALA A 141 6.97 1.17 -0.81
N VAL A 142 5.96 0.34 -1.12
CA VAL A 142 5.69 -0.16 -2.47
C VAL A 142 5.35 0.98 -3.44
N LEU A 143 4.51 1.92 -3.01
CA LEU A 143 4.12 3.08 -3.80
C LEU A 143 5.31 3.99 -4.11
N SER A 144 6.14 4.28 -3.12
CA SER A 144 7.33 5.09 -3.32
C SER A 144 8.34 4.42 -4.26
N ALA A 145 8.51 3.10 -4.13
CA ALA A 145 9.32 2.30 -5.05
C ALA A 145 8.78 2.36 -6.48
N ALA A 146 7.48 2.16 -6.68
CA ALA A 146 6.86 2.16 -8.00
C ALA A 146 6.92 3.54 -8.68
N ARG A 147 6.81 4.63 -7.91
CA ARG A 147 7.00 6.00 -8.41
C ARG A 147 8.43 6.27 -8.82
N LEU A 148 9.39 5.87 -7.99
CA LEU A 148 10.80 6.01 -8.31
C LEU A 148 11.16 5.23 -9.57
N ALA A 149 10.69 3.98 -9.69
CA ALA A 149 10.86 3.15 -10.89
C ALA A 149 10.33 3.78 -12.19
N ARG A 150 9.36 4.71 -12.07
CA ARG A 150 8.78 5.46 -13.19
C ARG A 150 9.32 6.89 -13.38
N GLY A 151 10.39 7.26 -12.67
CA GLY A 151 11.05 8.57 -12.81
C GLY A 151 10.73 9.59 -11.71
N GLY A 152 10.33 9.14 -10.52
CA GLY A 152 10.25 10.00 -9.33
C GLY A 152 9.07 10.96 -9.30
N VAL A 153 7.94 10.58 -9.91
CA VAL A 153 6.71 11.39 -9.88
C VAL A 153 6.21 11.53 -8.44
N PRO A 154 6.05 12.74 -7.89
CA PRO A 154 5.51 12.93 -6.55
C PRO A 154 4.01 12.62 -6.50
N LEU A 155 3.53 12.30 -5.30
CA LEU A 155 2.14 11.89 -5.07
C LEU A 155 1.09 12.94 -5.39
N ASP A 156 1.45 14.20 -5.21
CA ASP A 156 0.56 15.35 -5.38
C ASP A 156 0.44 15.77 -6.85
N ALA A 157 1.01 14.98 -7.78
CA ALA A 157 0.72 15.15 -9.19
C ALA A 157 -0.80 14.95 -9.38
N PRO A 158 -1.54 16.00 -9.78
CA PRO A 158 -2.98 15.91 -9.94
C PRO A 158 -3.28 14.73 -10.86
N ASP A 159 -4.31 13.96 -10.49
CA ASP A 159 -4.82 12.89 -11.32
C ASP A 159 -4.99 13.46 -12.74
N PRO A 160 -4.36 12.89 -13.80
CA PRO A 160 -4.58 13.39 -15.13
C PRO A 160 -6.08 13.24 -15.39
N ALA A 161 -6.77 14.38 -15.46
CA ALA A 161 -8.23 14.41 -15.51
C ALA A 161 -8.74 13.34 -16.50
N PRO A 162 -9.73 12.53 -16.13
CA PRO A 162 -10.30 11.56 -17.05
C PRO A 162 -10.72 12.31 -18.32
N PRO A 163 -10.52 11.74 -19.52
CA PRO A 163 -10.85 12.42 -20.76
C PRO A 163 -12.34 12.77 -20.74
N VAL A 164 -12.63 14.06 -20.54
CA VAL A 164 -14.01 14.54 -20.58
C VAL A 164 -14.50 14.36 -22.02
N ALA A 165 -15.43 13.42 -22.19
CA ALA A 165 -16.06 13.17 -23.46
C ALA A 165 -16.88 14.40 -23.86
N GLY A 166 -16.31 15.18 -24.78
CA GLY A 166 -17.04 16.00 -25.75
C GLY A 166 -18.03 17.01 -25.21
N THR A 167 -17.63 18.28 -25.20
CA THR A 167 -18.44 19.35 -25.77
C THR A 167 -17.55 20.21 -26.66
N ARG A 168 -17.68 20.02 -27.97
CA ARG A 168 -17.22 21.01 -28.94
C ARG A 168 -18.13 22.22 -28.80
N THR A 169 -17.59 23.35 -28.39
CA THR A 169 -18.18 24.64 -28.70
C THR A 169 -17.18 25.43 -29.53
N TRP A 170 -17.55 25.63 -30.80
CA TRP A 170 -16.88 26.52 -31.72
C TRP A 170 -17.21 27.95 -31.30
N HIS A 171 -16.21 28.73 -30.92
CA HIS A 171 -16.31 30.18 -31.03
C HIS A 171 -15.09 30.73 -31.74
N SER A 172 -15.37 31.33 -32.89
CA SER A 172 -14.50 32.17 -33.69
C SER A 172 -14.02 33.37 -32.90
N ALA A 173 -12.70 33.59 -32.87
CA ALA A 173 -12.16 34.93 -32.66
C ALA A 173 -10.87 35.08 -33.48
N LEU A 174 -11.01 35.90 -34.53
CA LEU A 174 -9.94 36.44 -35.35
C LEU A 174 -8.91 37.20 -34.50
N GLY A 175 -7.64 37.11 -34.91
CA GLY A 175 -6.68 38.20 -34.77
C GLY A 175 -5.98 38.34 -33.41
N ARG A 176 -4.78 37.76 -33.30
CA ARG A 176 -3.53 38.44 -32.88
C ARG A 176 -2.38 37.42 -32.95
N ARG A 177 -1.39 37.66 -33.81
CA ARG A 177 -0.09 36.95 -33.76
C ARG A 177 0.55 37.33 -32.42
N ARG A 178 0.47 36.44 -31.44
CA ARG A 178 1.36 36.48 -30.27
C ARG A 178 2.71 35.94 -30.72
N ASP A 179 3.75 36.72 -30.50
CA ASP A 179 5.13 36.24 -30.58
C ASP A 179 5.23 34.96 -29.76
N ARG A 180 5.53 33.86 -30.46
CA ARG A 180 5.58 32.52 -29.88
C ARG A 180 6.89 32.47 -29.09
N ALA A 181 6.79 32.59 -27.77
CA ALA A 181 7.91 32.29 -26.88
C ALA A 181 8.49 30.92 -27.27
N PRO A 182 9.83 30.75 -27.27
CA PRO A 182 10.43 29.46 -27.57
C PRO A 182 9.78 28.40 -26.68
N ALA A 183 9.39 27.28 -27.29
CA ALA A 183 8.86 26.15 -26.53
C ALA A 183 9.87 25.83 -25.41
N PRO A 184 9.42 25.61 -24.16
CA PRO A 184 10.34 25.23 -23.10
C PRO A 184 11.14 24.03 -23.60
N VAL A 185 12.46 24.14 -23.53
CA VAL A 185 13.36 23.02 -23.79
C VAL A 185 12.97 21.96 -22.77
N VAL A 186 12.28 20.91 -23.22
CA VAL A 186 11.94 19.77 -22.38
C VAL A 186 13.28 19.16 -22.00
N ALA A 187 13.69 19.34 -20.74
CA ALA A 187 14.89 18.70 -20.21
C ALA A 187 14.84 17.21 -20.56
N GLU A 188 15.96 16.66 -21.05
CA GLU A 188 16.03 15.22 -21.29
C GLU A 188 15.61 14.49 -20.00
N PRO A 189 14.68 13.53 -20.07
CA PRO A 189 14.23 12.84 -18.88
C PRO A 189 15.44 12.19 -18.21
N ALA A 190 15.64 12.49 -16.93
CA ALA A 190 16.71 11.91 -16.14
C ALA A 190 16.69 10.38 -16.29
N PRO A 191 17.86 9.72 -16.35
CA PRO A 191 17.93 8.28 -16.51
C PRO A 191 17.12 7.61 -15.39
N LEU A 192 16.27 6.65 -15.77
CA LEU A 192 15.45 5.91 -14.82
C LEU A 192 16.35 5.14 -13.83
N PRO A 193 15.97 5.08 -12.55
CA PRO A 193 16.81 4.50 -11.50
C PRO A 193 16.92 2.98 -11.64
N HIS A 194 18.07 2.43 -11.24
CA HIS A 194 18.31 0.99 -11.14
C HIS A 194 17.52 0.35 -9.99
N GLY A 195 17.33 -0.97 -10.08
CA GLY A 195 16.57 -1.74 -9.07
C GLY A 195 17.09 -1.57 -7.65
N ALA A 196 18.41 -1.43 -7.46
CA ALA A 196 19.02 -1.20 -6.15
C ALA A 196 18.57 0.12 -5.49
N ALA A 197 18.47 1.21 -6.26
CA ALA A 197 18.01 2.51 -5.75
C ALA A 197 16.52 2.47 -5.42
N VAL A 198 15.72 1.78 -6.24
CA VAL A 198 14.30 1.55 -6.00
C VAL A 198 14.06 0.72 -4.73
N ALA A 199 14.84 -0.35 -4.53
CA ALA A 199 14.78 -1.18 -3.33
C ALA A 199 15.20 -0.41 -2.08
N GLU A 200 16.23 0.43 -2.17
CA GLU A 200 16.66 1.26 -1.05
C GLU A 200 15.60 2.29 -0.66
N ARG A 201 14.94 2.91 -1.65
CA ARG A 201 13.80 3.80 -1.38
C ARG A 201 12.67 3.08 -0.65
N ALA A 202 12.35 1.84 -1.05
CA ALA A 202 11.36 1.02 -0.36
C ALA A 202 11.74 0.79 1.11
N ARG A 203 13.01 0.46 1.39
CA ARG A 203 13.49 0.25 2.78
C ARG A 203 13.38 1.52 3.62
N GLN A 204 13.79 2.66 3.08
CA GLN A 204 13.71 3.95 3.77
C GLN A 204 12.27 4.27 4.17
N VAL A 205 11.35 4.24 3.20
CA VAL A 205 9.94 4.56 3.48
C VAL A 205 9.31 3.54 4.44
N ALA A 206 9.66 2.26 4.33
CA ALA A 206 9.16 1.24 5.26
C ALA A 206 9.69 1.45 6.70
N ALA A 207 10.95 1.85 6.85
CA ALA A 207 11.56 2.14 8.14
C ALA A 207 11.00 3.42 8.78
N ASP A 208 10.66 4.41 7.96
CA ASP A 208 10.08 5.68 8.41
C ASP A 208 8.57 5.59 8.68
N ALA A 209 7.89 4.56 8.17
CA ALA A 209 6.45 4.39 8.35
C ALA A 209 6.11 3.96 9.78
N HIS A 210 5.12 4.63 10.38
CA HIS A 210 4.56 4.27 11.68
C HIS A 210 3.14 3.73 11.52
N ALA A 211 2.86 2.57 12.10
CA ALA A 211 1.52 1.99 12.11
C ALA A 211 1.07 1.74 13.56
N TRP A 212 -0.07 2.32 13.92
CA TRP A 212 -0.76 2.08 15.19
C TRP A 212 -2.15 1.53 14.94
N PHE A 213 -2.63 0.65 15.82
CA PHE A 213 -3.93 0.04 15.62
C PHE A 213 -4.60 -0.42 16.91
N LEU A 214 -5.91 -0.51 16.82
CA LEU A 214 -6.81 -1.07 17.83
C LEU A 214 -7.37 -2.39 17.32
N VAL A 215 -7.58 -3.31 18.24
CA VAL A 215 -8.32 -4.55 18.00
C VAL A 215 -9.40 -4.72 19.05
N ASP A 216 -10.44 -5.47 18.71
CA ASP A 216 -11.50 -5.75 19.67
C ASP A 216 -11.11 -6.77 20.73
N SER A 217 -10.23 -7.70 20.37
CA SER A 217 -9.63 -8.67 21.26
C SER A 217 -8.21 -9.00 20.79
N LEU A 218 -7.31 -9.26 21.74
CA LEU A 218 -5.95 -9.74 21.46
C LEU A 218 -5.92 -11.23 21.09
N ASP A 219 -7.05 -11.94 21.18
CA ASP A 219 -7.06 -13.39 21.03
C ASP A 219 -6.66 -13.87 19.64
N HIS A 220 -7.05 -13.15 18.58
CA HIS A 220 -6.66 -13.50 17.20
C HIS A 220 -5.15 -13.41 17.03
N LEU A 221 -4.54 -12.31 17.49
CA LEU A 221 -3.09 -12.10 17.42
C LEU A 221 -2.32 -13.12 18.27
N ARG A 222 -2.87 -13.50 19.44
CA ARG A 222 -2.29 -14.51 20.33
C ARG A 222 -2.36 -15.91 19.73
N ARG A 223 -3.53 -16.34 19.26
CA ARG A 223 -3.72 -17.65 18.62
C ARG A 223 -2.90 -17.76 17.34
N GLY A 224 -2.77 -16.66 16.61
CA GLY A 224 -1.86 -16.56 15.47
C GLY A 224 -0.38 -16.56 15.87
N GLY A 225 0.00 -16.25 17.11
CA GLY A 225 1.41 -16.14 17.51
C GLY A 225 2.11 -14.91 16.94
N ARG A 226 1.36 -13.88 16.53
CA ARG A 226 1.90 -12.63 15.94
C ARG A 226 2.08 -11.51 16.96
N LEU A 227 1.58 -11.71 18.17
CA LEU A 227 1.83 -10.83 19.31
C LEU A 227 3.18 -11.14 19.94
N SER A 228 4.05 -10.14 20.12
CA SER A 228 5.36 -10.36 20.74
C SER A 228 5.22 -10.94 22.16
N ALA A 229 6.24 -11.67 22.64
CA ALA A 229 6.19 -12.31 23.97
C ALA A 229 5.93 -11.31 25.10
N THR A 230 6.48 -10.09 25.01
CA THR A 230 6.25 -9.00 25.97
C THR A 230 4.83 -8.46 25.90
N ALA A 231 4.24 -8.39 24.71
CA ALA A 231 2.85 -7.98 24.51
C ALA A 231 1.85 -9.09 24.88
N ALA A 232 2.23 -10.37 24.76
CA ALA A 232 1.40 -11.52 25.12
C ALA A 232 1.15 -11.62 26.63
N ALA A 233 2.09 -11.16 27.46
CA ALA A 233 1.99 -11.12 28.92
C ALA A 233 0.87 -10.20 29.47
N LEU A 234 0.26 -9.35 28.63
CA LEU A 234 -0.91 -8.54 28.98
C LEU A 234 -2.23 -9.33 29.10
N GLY A 235 -2.16 -10.67 29.05
CA GLY A 235 -3.25 -11.65 29.02
C GLY A 235 -4.27 -11.64 30.15
N THR A 236 -3.99 -11.00 31.29
CA THR A 236 -4.82 -11.16 32.50
C THR A 236 -5.69 -9.96 32.86
N VAL A 237 -5.54 -8.82 32.17
CA VAL A 237 -6.29 -7.60 32.52
C VAL A 237 -7.57 -7.51 31.69
N LEU A 238 -8.65 -8.08 32.24
CA LEU A 238 -10.02 -7.93 31.73
C LEU A 238 -10.35 -6.45 31.49
N GLY A 239 -10.85 -6.14 30.29
CA GLY A 239 -11.30 -4.80 29.93
C GLY A 239 -10.23 -3.84 29.41
N LEU A 240 -8.97 -4.27 29.21
CA LEU A 240 -7.96 -3.43 28.55
C LEU A 240 -8.16 -3.40 27.03
N ARG A 241 -8.04 -2.21 26.44
CA ARG A 241 -8.08 -1.93 25.00
C ARG A 241 -6.76 -1.26 24.57
N PRO A 242 -5.65 -2.01 24.52
CA PRO A 242 -4.35 -1.41 24.25
C PRO A 242 -4.26 -0.87 22.82
N ILE A 243 -3.48 0.19 22.66
CA ILE A 243 -3.00 0.63 21.35
C ILE A 243 -1.79 -0.24 21.02
N LEU A 244 -1.85 -0.91 19.89
CA LEU A 244 -0.78 -1.71 19.34
C LEU A 244 -0.01 -0.90 18.29
N ALA A 245 1.24 -1.28 18.06
CA ALA A 245 2.07 -0.68 17.01
C ALA A 245 2.92 -1.72 16.31
N MET A 246 3.23 -1.45 15.03
CA MET A 246 4.31 -2.13 14.33
C MET A 246 5.63 -1.47 14.73
N ARG A 247 6.55 -2.23 15.33
CA ARG A 247 7.87 -1.76 15.74
C ARG A 247 8.92 -2.77 15.30
N ALA A 248 9.84 -2.32 14.45
CA ALA A 248 10.91 -3.16 13.90
C ALA A 248 10.38 -4.55 13.51
N GLY A 249 9.37 -4.63 12.63
CA GLY A 249 8.85 -5.90 12.13
C GLY A 249 7.91 -6.67 13.06
N ARG A 250 7.68 -6.22 14.30
CA ARG A 250 6.89 -6.95 15.29
C ARG A 250 5.73 -6.14 15.81
N ILE A 251 4.69 -6.83 16.26
CA ILE A 251 3.54 -6.20 16.93
C ILE A 251 3.87 -6.05 18.42
N GLU A 252 3.84 -4.82 18.89
CA GLU A 252 4.08 -4.45 20.28
C GLU A 252 2.94 -3.61 20.84
N VAL A 253 2.83 -3.56 22.17
CA VAL A 253 1.87 -2.69 22.85
C VAL A 253 2.50 -1.32 23.01
N ALA A 254 1.95 -0.32 22.33
CA ALA A 254 2.40 1.07 22.43
C ALA A 254 1.87 1.73 23.70
N GLU A 255 0.56 1.60 23.95
CA GLU A 255 -0.09 2.21 25.11
C GLU A 255 -1.21 1.34 25.68
N LYS A 256 -1.41 1.42 26.98
CA LYS A 256 -2.48 0.71 27.69
C LYS A 256 -3.65 1.66 27.91
N VAL A 257 -4.76 1.40 27.22
CA VAL A 257 -5.99 2.20 27.37
C VAL A 257 -7.13 1.29 27.84
N ARG A 258 -8.12 1.85 28.54
CA ARG A 258 -9.22 1.08 29.15
C ARG A 258 -10.49 1.04 28.30
N THR A 259 -10.89 2.15 27.69
CA THR A 259 -12.16 2.23 26.94
C THR A 259 -11.91 2.36 25.44
N ARG A 260 -12.86 1.87 24.62
CA ARG A 260 -12.80 2.02 23.15
C ARG A 260 -12.70 3.50 22.74
N ARG A 261 -13.50 4.36 23.36
CA ARG A 261 -13.50 5.82 23.09
C ARG A 261 -12.13 6.44 23.36
N ALA A 262 -11.58 6.23 24.56
CA ALA A 262 -10.28 6.78 24.92
C ALA A 262 -9.15 6.22 24.03
N ALA A 263 -9.26 4.95 23.63
CA ALA A 263 -8.27 4.33 22.75
C ALA A 263 -8.28 4.95 21.35
N ARG A 264 -9.47 5.29 20.81
CA ARG A 264 -9.61 6.01 19.53
C ARG A 264 -9.09 7.44 19.60
N GLU A 265 -9.54 8.21 20.59
CA GLU A 265 -9.08 9.59 20.80
C GLU A 265 -7.55 9.64 20.93
N ARG A 266 -6.97 8.67 21.66
CA ARG A 266 -5.53 8.56 21.82
C ARG A 266 -4.80 8.10 20.56
N LEU A 267 -5.36 7.18 19.79
CA LEU A 267 -4.83 6.74 18.49
C LEU A 267 -4.74 7.92 17.51
N GLU A 268 -5.79 8.73 17.39
CA GLU A 268 -5.75 9.95 16.56
C GLU A 268 -4.73 10.96 17.07
N ALA A 269 -4.62 11.14 18.40
CA ALA A 269 -3.64 12.06 18.98
C ALA A 269 -2.18 11.64 18.68
N LEU A 270 -1.89 10.33 18.67
CA LEU A 270 -0.58 9.82 18.28
C LEU A 270 -0.23 10.17 16.84
N VAL A 271 -1.18 9.97 15.92
CA VAL A 271 -1.00 10.29 14.50
C VAL A 271 -0.82 11.78 14.27
N VAL A 272 -1.64 12.60 14.92
CA VAL A 272 -1.53 14.06 14.80
C VAL A 272 -0.17 14.55 15.27
N ALA A 273 0.31 14.05 16.41
CA ALA A 273 1.65 14.36 16.90
C ALA A 273 2.75 13.86 15.95
N ASP A 274 2.58 12.70 15.33
CA ASP A 274 3.55 12.17 14.36
C ASP A 274 3.64 13.02 13.09
N VAL A 275 2.50 13.36 12.50
CA VAL A 275 2.40 14.20 11.31
C VAL A 275 2.98 15.59 11.57
N GLN A 276 2.67 16.22 12.71
CA GLN A 276 3.21 17.52 13.07
C GLN A 276 4.74 17.53 13.19
N ARG A 277 5.36 16.42 13.62
CA ARG A 277 6.83 16.29 13.65
C ARG A 277 7.45 16.16 12.27
N ARG A 278 6.72 15.60 11.30
CA ARG A 278 7.20 15.39 9.91
C ARG A 278 7.03 16.63 9.03
N GLY A 279 6.02 17.46 9.31
CA GLY A 279 5.66 18.62 8.49
C GLY A 279 4.81 18.25 7.27
N HIS A 280 5.22 17.23 6.50
CA HIS A 280 4.47 16.71 5.36
C HIS A 280 4.38 15.18 5.39
N ALA A 281 3.17 14.66 5.56
CA ALA A 281 2.96 13.22 5.70
C ALA A 281 1.79 12.70 4.85
N ARG A 282 1.79 11.38 4.70
CA ARG A 282 0.71 10.57 4.15
C ARG A 282 0.08 9.81 5.29
N VAL A 283 -1.24 9.72 5.27
CA VAL A 283 -1.99 8.98 6.29
C VAL A 283 -2.91 7.97 5.61
N ALA A 284 -2.88 6.74 6.09
CA ALA A 284 -3.88 5.73 5.74
C ALA A 284 -4.68 5.34 6.98
N VAL A 285 -5.99 5.27 6.80
CA VAL A 285 -6.95 4.79 7.78
C VAL A 285 -7.43 3.42 7.34
N HIS A 286 -7.09 2.38 8.10
CA HIS A 286 -7.58 1.04 7.88
C HIS A 286 -8.74 0.67 8.78
N HIS A 287 -9.69 -0.06 8.23
CA HIS A 287 -10.75 -0.72 8.99
C HIS A 287 -10.98 -2.15 8.49
N LEU A 288 -11.69 -2.97 9.26
CA LEU A 288 -12.32 -4.21 8.79
C LEU A 288 -13.79 -4.21 9.18
N GLY A 289 -14.69 -4.24 8.20
CA GLY A 289 -16.13 -4.26 8.45
C GLY A 289 -16.69 -3.02 9.15
N GLN A 290 -15.99 -1.88 9.09
CA GLN A 290 -16.40 -0.61 9.73
C GLN A 290 -16.14 0.60 8.80
N PRO A 291 -16.72 0.65 7.60
CA PRO A 291 -16.46 1.73 6.63
C PRO A 291 -16.85 3.12 7.16
N ASP A 292 -17.99 3.23 7.85
CA ASP A 292 -18.47 4.51 8.39
C ASP A 292 -17.51 5.08 9.45
N LEU A 293 -16.99 4.22 10.33
CA LEU A 293 -15.99 4.63 11.33
C LEU A 293 -14.67 5.02 10.67
N GLY A 294 -14.25 4.29 9.63
CA GLY A 294 -13.07 4.63 8.83
C GLY A 294 -13.20 6.01 8.19
N ALA A 295 -14.35 6.32 7.62
CA ALA A 295 -14.66 7.63 7.04
C ALA A 295 -14.69 8.73 8.10
N GLU A 296 -15.36 8.51 9.24
CA GLU A 296 -15.41 9.46 10.37
C GLU A 296 -14.01 9.84 10.86
N VAL A 297 -13.15 8.84 11.07
CA VAL A 297 -11.78 9.06 11.52
C VAL A 297 -10.94 9.78 10.45
N ALA A 298 -11.12 9.43 9.18
CA ALA A 298 -10.43 10.12 8.09
C ALA A 298 -10.84 11.60 7.99
N ASP A 299 -12.12 11.92 8.13
CA ASP A 299 -12.62 13.29 8.12
C ASP A 299 -12.13 14.08 9.34
N SER A 300 -12.10 13.46 10.52
CA SER A 300 -11.48 14.03 11.73
C SER A 300 -10.02 14.41 11.45
N LEU A 301 -9.22 13.48 10.90
CA LEU A 301 -7.81 13.71 10.59
C LEU A 301 -7.61 14.79 9.53
N ARG A 302 -8.40 14.79 8.44
CA ARG A 302 -8.34 15.83 7.39
C ARG A 302 -8.62 17.21 7.97
N SER A 303 -9.62 17.33 8.86
CA SER A 303 -9.96 18.62 9.48
C SER A 303 -8.85 19.14 10.41
N ARG A 304 -8.18 18.23 11.14
CA ARG A 304 -7.13 18.57 12.13
C ARG A 304 -5.76 18.79 11.51
N LEU A 305 -5.52 18.28 10.30
CA LEU A 305 -4.20 18.21 9.67
C LEU A 305 -4.14 18.89 8.30
N ALA A 306 -5.11 19.75 7.97
CA ALA A 306 -5.33 20.29 6.63
C ALA A 306 -4.09 20.91 5.95
N GLU A 307 -3.12 21.43 6.71
CA GLU A 307 -1.88 22.03 6.18
C GLU A 307 -0.66 21.09 6.19
N SER A 308 -0.74 19.94 6.87
CA SER A 308 0.41 19.06 7.14
C SER A 308 0.31 17.68 6.48
N VAL A 309 -0.80 17.40 5.78
CA VAL A 309 -1.04 16.10 5.13
C VAL A 309 -1.28 16.28 3.65
N CYS A 310 -0.57 15.49 2.85
CA CYS A 310 -0.76 15.42 1.40
C CYS A 310 -2.00 14.60 1.03
N ALA A 311 -2.24 13.49 1.75
CA ALA A 311 -3.37 12.61 1.51
C ALA A 311 -3.78 11.85 2.78
N VAL A 312 -5.09 11.72 2.99
CA VAL A 312 -5.70 10.78 3.95
C VAL A 312 -6.53 9.77 3.16
N GLU A 313 -6.04 8.54 3.07
CA GLU A 313 -6.69 7.44 2.35
C GLU A 313 -7.43 6.52 3.31
N VAL A 314 -8.62 6.07 2.94
CA VAL A 314 -9.34 5.02 3.67
C VAL A 314 -9.17 3.72 2.90
N CYS A 315 -8.63 2.70 3.55
CA CYS A 315 -8.31 1.43 2.93
C CYS A 315 -8.86 0.28 3.78
N GLU A 316 -9.70 -0.58 3.23
CA GLU A 316 -10.05 -1.79 3.97
C GLU A 316 -8.81 -2.67 4.20
N VAL A 317 -8.68 -3.24 5.39
CA VAL A 317 -7.55 -4.12 5.70
C VAL A 317 -7.66 -5.40 4.89
N SER A 318 -6.52 -5.90 4.42
CA SER A 318 -6.48 -7.22 3.75
C SER A 318 -7.08 -8.34 4.62
N ALA A 319 -7.79 -9.28 4.01
CA ALA A 319 -8.39 -10.42 4.69
C ALA A 319 -7.38 -11.23 5.54
N VAL A 320 -6.14 -11.37 5.08
CA VAL A 320 -5.07 -12.04 5.82
C VAL A 320 -4.74 -11.30 7.10
N LEU A 321 -4.61 -9.97 7.06
CA LEU A 321 -4.40 -9.18 8.26
C LEU A 321 -5.62 -9.22 9.17
N GLY A 322 -6.83 -9.17 8.59
CA GLY A 322 -8.09 -9.31 9.31
C GLY A 322 -8.23 -10.64 10.06
N ALA A 323 -7.76 -11.74 9.49
CA ALA A 323 -7.77 -13.06 10.13
C ALA A 323 -6.93 -13.09 11.42
N HIS A 324 -5.84 -12.31 11.48
CA HIS A 324 -4.96 -12.23 12.66
C HIS A 324 -5.33 -11.09 13.62
N ALA A 325 -5.81 -9.96 13.12
CA ALA A 325 -6.23 -8.84 13.95
C ALA A 325 -7.62 -9.05 14.57
N GLY A 326 -8.47 -9.81 13.88
CA GLY A 326 -9.88 -10.00 14.21
C GLY A 326 -10.79 -8.89 13.66
N PRO A 327 -12.12 -9.08 13.79
CA PRO A 327 -13.08 -8.06 13.43
C PRO A 327 -12.89 -6.82 14.30
N GLY A 328 -13.29 -5.66 13.77
CA GLY A 328 -13.24 -4.42 14.54
C GLY A 328 -11.89 -3.70 14.54
N VAL A 329 -10.92 -4.17 13.75
CA VAL A 329 -9.62 -3.47 13.63
C VAL A 329 -9.83 -2.06 13.09
N LEU A 330 -9.10 -1.11 13.68
CA LEU A 330 -8.92 0.26 13.20
C LEU A 330 -7.43 0.55 13.28
N ALA A 331 -6.78 0.81 12.15
CA ALA A 331 -5.37 1.17 12.12
C ALA A 331 -5.16 2.54 11.47
N LEU A 332 -4.20 3.29 11.98
CA LEU A 332 -3.71 4.49 11.34
C LEU A 332 -2.24 4.31 11.02
N VAL A 333 -1.88 4.59 9.76
CA VAL A 333 -0.51 4.50 9.27
C VAL A 333 -0.07 5.86 8.80
N VAL A 334 1.14 6.27 9.18
CA VAL A 334 1.78 7.52 8.76
C VAL A 334 3.10 7.20 8.08
N ALA A 335 3.38 7.85 6.95
CA ALA A 335 4.70 7.86 6.33
C ALA A 335 4.99 9.26 5.80
N ASP A 336 6.25 9.60 5.55
CA ASP A 336 6.60 10.86 4.91
C ASP A 336 5.98 10.93 3.51
N ALA A 337 5.53 12.11 3.10
CA ALA A 337 5.18 12.33 1.71
C ALA A 337 6.43 12.18 0.83
N ASP A 338 6.27 11.63 -0.38
CA ASP A 338 7.39 11.65 -1.34
C ASP A 338 7.69 13.12 -1.65
N ALA A 339 8.91 13.58 -1.34
CA ALA A 339 9.31 14.94 -1.65
C ALA A 339 9.10 15.21 -3.15
N PRO A 340 8.63 16.40 -3.56
CA PRO A 340 8.71 16.78 -4.96
C PRO A 340 10.17 16.63 -5.41
N PRO A 341 10.42 16.12 -6.64
CA PRO A 341 11.78 16.03 -7.14
C PRO A 341 12.42 17.42 -6.99
N ALA A 342 13.63 17.46 -6.43
CA ALA A 342 14.38 18.70 -6.33
C ALA A 342 14.54 19.26 -7.75
N VAL A 343 13.97 20.44 -7.99
CA VAL A 343 14.03 21.17 -9.26
C VAL A 343 15.44 21.66 -9.51
#